data_AF-A0AAV2SMW7-F1
#
_entry.id   AF-A0AAV2SMW7-F1
#
_cell.length_a   1.000
_cell.length_b   1.000
_cell.length_c   1.000
_cell.angle_alpha   90.00
_cell.angle_beta   90.00
_cell.angle_gamma   90.00
#
_symmetry.space_group_name_H-M   'P 1'
#
loop_
_entity.id
_entity.type
_entity.pdbx_description
1 polymer ?
#
loop_
_entity_poly.entity_id
_entity_poly.type
_entity_poly.pdbx_seq_one_letter_code
_entity_poly.pdbx_strand_id
1 'polypeptide(L)'
;MDNSIMNPPKFDPEFIKKSFEIYRKEVECWGSVTNIAKSKQGMAVALSLPDDSSIKNKIFTELETADLQSTNGVDKILEYMDKLYLKDDLLNANEMFNNFDDYVKKPSDTMKEYVMEFD
;
A
#
# COMPACT_ATOMS: atom_id res chain seq x y z
N MET A 1 -16.12 -14.53 -22.66
CA MET A 1 -15.71 -13.15 -22.31
C MET A 1 -14.53 -13.29 -21.38
N ASP A 2 -13.47 -12.51 -21.59
CA ASP A 2 -12.27 -12.58 -20.77
C ASP A 2 -12.60 -12.13 -19.34
N ASN A 3 -12.48 -13.05 -18.38
CA ASN A 3 -12.77 -12.78 -16.96
C ASN A 3 -11.76 -11.79 -16.34
N SER A 4 -10.66 -11.49 -17.04
CA SER A 4 -9.61 -10.60 -16.55
C SER A 4 -10.08 -9.16 -16.32
N ILE A 5 -11.12 -8.68 -17.02
CA ILE A 5 -11.65 -7.30 -16.88
C ILE A 5 -12.65 -7.21 -15.70
N MET A 6 -13.16 -8.35 -15.21
CA MET A 6 -14.07 -8.38 -14.07
C MET A 6 -13.33 -8.36 -12.73
N ASN A 7 -12.10 -8.86 -12.68
CA ASN A 7 -11.34 -8.95 -11.45
C ASN A 7 -10.53 -7.67 -11.21
N PRO A 8 -10.57 -7.09 -10.01
CA PRO A 8 -9.70 -5.97 -9.67
C PRO A 8 -8.22 -6.35 -9.73
N PRO A 9 -7.32 -5.38 -9.92
CA PRO A 9 -5.88 -5.58 -9.79
C PRO A 9 -5.53 -6.18 -8.42
N LYS A 10 -4.59 -7.12 -8.40
CA LYS A 10 -4.11 -7.71 -7.16
C LYS A 10 -3.14 -6.76 -6.49
N PHE A 11 -3.34 -6.54 -5.19
CA PHE A 11 -2.36 -5.85 -4.38
C PHE A 11 -1.29 -6.84 -3.92
N ASP A 12 -0.02 -6.52 -4.15
CA ASP A 12 1.12 -7.33 -3.72
C ASP A 12 1.96 -6.53 -2.69
N PRO A 13 1.85 -6.87 -1.39
CA PRO A 13 2.56 -6.19 -0.33
C PRO A 13 4.06 -6.55 -0.27
N GLU A 14 4.53 -7.62 -0.91
CA GLU A 14 5.97 -7.94 -0.98
C GLU A 14 6.66 -7.09 -2.05
N PHE A 15 5.90 -6.70 -3.08
CA PHE A 15 6.31 -5.74 -4.10
C PHE A 15 6.03 -4.28 -3.68
N ILE A 16 6.28 -3.89 -2.43
CA ILE A 16 6.30 -2.47 -1.99
C ILE A 16 7.20 -1.58 -2.88
N LYS A 17 8.14 -2.17 -3.65
CA LYS A 17 8.90 -1.46 -4.69
C LYS A 17 8.07 -1.03 -5.91
N LYS A 18 6.95 -1.69 -6.23
CA LYS A 18 5.89 -1.07 -7.03
C LYS A 18 5.20 -0.08 -6.08
N SER A 19 5.53 1.20 -6.21
CA SER A 19 4.90 2.27 -5.43
C SER A 19 3.39 2.05 -5.37
N PHE A 20 2.77 2.20 -4.19
CA PHE A 20 1.32 2.20 -4.02
C PHE A 20 0.59 3.04 -5.10
N GLU A 21 1.24 4.11 -5.58
CA GLU A 21 0.83 4.92 -6.72
C GLU A 21 0.56 4.15 -8.04
N ILE A 22 1.30 3.09 -8.33
CA ILE A 22 1.06 2.23 -9.50
C ILE A 22 -0.20 1.42 -9.27
N TYR A 23 -0.35 0.82 -8.09
CA TYR A 23 -1.56 0.07 -7.74
C TYR A 23 -2.81 0.96 -7.80
N ARG A 24 -2.73 2.18 -7.25
CA ARG A 24 -3.77 3.22 -7.36
C ARG A 24 -4.19 3.42 -8.82
N LYS A 25 -3.22 3.69 -9.70
CA LYS A 25 -3.48 3.88 -11.14
C LYS A 25 -4.09 2.64 -11.80
N GLU A 26 -3.63 1.45 -11.45
CA GLU A 26 -4.19 0.19 -11.97
C GLU A 26 -5.67 0.05 -11.57
N VAL A 27 -6.02 0.34 -10.30
CA VAL A 27 -7.39 0.27 -9.78
C VAL A 27 -8.28 1.32 -10.43
N GLU A 28 -7.79 2.55 -10.61
CA GLU A 28 -8.50 3.62 -11.32
C GLU A 28 -8.78 3.23 -12.78
N CYS A 29 -7.76 2.73 -13.50
CA CYS A 29 -7.90 2.23 -14.86
C CYS A 29 -8.93 1.10 -14.92
N TRP A 30 -8.83 0.12 -14.02
CA TRP A 30 -9.78 -1.00 -13.92
C TRP A 30 -11.21 -0.51 -13.70
N GLY A 31 -11.41 0.44 -12.79
CA GLY A 31 -12.72 1.02 -12.49
C GLY A 31 -13.37 1.73 -13.68
N SER A 32 -12.58 2.14 -14.68
CA SER A 32 -13.05 2.77 -15.93
C SER A 32 -13.44 1.77 -17.03
N VAL A 33 -12.87 0.56 -17.02
CA VAL A 33 -13.08 -0.46 -18.06
C VAL A 33 -13.97 -1.62 -17.60
N THR A 34 -14.19 -1.77 -16.29
CA THR A 34 -15.01 -2.85 -15.73
C THR A 34 -16.51 -2.62 -15.95
N ASN A 35 -17.25 -3.71 -16.11
CA ASN A 35 -18.71 -3.70 -16.18
C ASN A 35 -19.38 -3.78 -14.79
N ILE A 36 -18.59 -3.80 -13.72
CA ILE A 36 -19.12 -3.79 -12.35
C ILE A 36 -19.67 -2.39 -12.03
N ALA A 37 -20.90 -2.34 -11.52
CA ALA A 37 -21.53 -1.10 -11.07
C ALA A 37 -20.65 -0.38 -10.04
N LYS A 38 -20.54 0.95 -10.13
CA LYS A 38 -19.68 1.77 -9.24
C LYS A 38 -19.87 1.47 -7.75
N SER A 39 -21.13 1.28 -7.32
CA SER A 39 -21.50 0.89 -5.95
C SER A 39 -20.99 -0.50 -5.49
N LYS A 40 -20.48 -1.33 -6.40
CA LYS A 40 -19.93 -2.65 -6.08
C LYS A 40 -18.42 -2.72 -6.28
N GLN A 41 -17.82 -1.71 -6.91
CA GLN A 41 -16.39 -1.69 -7.21
C GLN A 41 -15.57 -1.63 -5.92
N GLY A 42 -15.97 -0.82 -4.93
CA GLY A 42 -15.25 -0.73 -3.65
C GLY A 42 -15.16 -2.08 -2.95
N MET A 43 -16.29 -2.74 -2.74
CA MET A 43 -16.33 -4.09 -2.16
C MET A 43 -15.55 -5.13 -2.99
N ALA A 44 -15.58 -5.06 -4.32
CA ALA A 44 -14.79 -5.95 -5.17
C ALA A 44 -13.29 -5.76 -4.93
N VAL A 45 -12.82 -4.51 -4.88
CA VAL A 45 -11.41 -4.16 -4.56
C VAL A 45 -11.05 -4.67 -3.16
N ALA A 46 -11.85 -4.39 -2.14
CA ALA A 46 -11.59 -4.83 -0.76
C ALA A 46 -11.46 -6.36 -0.66
N LEU A 47 -12.30 -7.12 -1.37
CA LEU A 47 -12.23 -8.59 -1.39
C LEU A 47 -11.02 -9.12 -2.16
N SER A 48 -10.51 -8.38 -3.15
CA SER A 48 -9.33 -8.75 -3.94
C SER A 48 -8.00 -8.58 -3.20
N LEU A 49 -8.01 -7.86 -2.08
CA LEU A 49 -6.82 -7.70 -1.24
C LEU A 49 -6.40 -9.05 -0.61
N PRO A 50 -5.09 -9.29 -0.42
CA PRO A 50 -4.60 -10.54 0.16
C PRO A 50 -5.14 -10.76 1.58
N ASP A 51 -5.58 -11.99 1.88
CA ASP A 51 -6.09 -12.37 3.22
C ASP A 51 -5.00 -12.28 4.30
N ASP A 52 -3.75 -12.61 3.95
CA ASP A 52 -2.60 -12.52 4.84
C ASP A 52 -2.11 -11.07 5.05
N SER A 53 -2.73 -10.08 4.38
CA SER A 53 -2.38 -8.67 4.56
C SER A 53 -3.14 -8.06 5.74
N SER A 54 -2.40 -7.37 6.62
CA SER A 54 -3.00 -6.58 7.71
C SER A 54 -3.97 -5.50 7.20
N ILE A 55 -3.83 -5.11 5.93
CA ILE A 55 -4.60 -4.04 5.27
C ILE A 55 -6.03 -4.47 5.02
N LYS A 56 -6.28 -5.71 4.57
CA LYS A 56 -7.64 -6.22 4.35
C LYS A 56 -8.44 -6.19 5.65
N ASN A 57 -7.87 -6.71 6.73
CA ASN A 57 -8.51 -6.73 8.04
C ASN A 57 -8.79 -5.31 8.56
N LYS A 58 -7.83 -4.39 8.41
CA LYS A 58 -8.01 -2.97 8.78
C LYS A 58 -9.14 -2.31 8.00
N ILE A 59 -9.21 -2.50 6.69
CA ILE A 59 -10.30 -1.97 5.84
C ILE A 59 -11.66 -2.47 6.30
N PHE A 60 -11.83 -3.78 6.52
CA PHE A 60 -13.11 -4.33 6.96
C PHE A 60 -13.46 -4.02 8.43
N THR A 61 -12.47 -3.59 9.23
CA THR A 61 -12.69 -3.18 10.63
C THR A 61 -13.03 -1.69 10.74
N GLU A 62 -12.40 -0.84 9.92
CA GLU A 62 -12.47 0.61 10.05
C GLU A 62 -13.45 1.29 9.08
N LEU A 63 -13.72 0.68 7.91
CA LEU A 63 -14.71 1.18 6.97
C LEU A 63 -16.04 0.43 7.12
N GLU A 64 -17.15 1.17 7.10
CA GLU A 64 -18.47 0.53 7.12
C GLU A 64 -18.75 -0.16 5.78
N THR A 65 -19.52 -1.25 5.81
CA THR A 65 -19.97 -1.92 4.59
C THR A 65 -20.73 -0.98 3.65
N ALA A 66 -21.48 -0.01 4.20
CA ALA A 66 -22.17 1.01 3.42
C ALA A 66 -21.20 1.92 2.65
N ASP A 67 -20.03 2.20 3.22
CA ASP A 67 -18.97 2.96 2.55
C ASP A 67 -18.36 2.17 1.39
N LEU A 68 -18.13 0.87 1.58
CA LEU A 68 -17.62 -0.01 0.52
C LEU A 68 -18.64 -0.21 -0.63
N GLN A 69 -19.92 -0.06 -0.33
CA GLN A 69 -21.04 -0.18 -1.26
C GLN A 69 -21.45 1.16 -1.92
N SER A 70 -20.73 2.23 -1.62
CA SER A 70 -20.99 3.56 -2.20
C SER A 70 -20.34 3.72 -3.57
N THR A 71 -20.79 4.68 -4.37
CA THR A 71 -20.20 4.96 -5.69
C THR A 71 -18.77 5.47 -5.63
N ASN A 72 -18.34 5.97 -4.48
CA ASN A 72 -16.97 6.37 -4.14
C ASN A 72 -16.26 5.36 -3.22
N GLY A 73 -16.74 4.11 -3.13
CA GLY A 73 -16.16 3.11 -2.25
C GLY A 73 -14.70 2.75 -2.59
N VAL A 74 -14.34 2.80 -3.88
CA VAL A 74 -12.94 2.62 -4.33
C VAL A 74 -12.05 3.74 -3.81
N ASP A 75 -12.50 5.00 -3.93
CA ASP A 75 -11.73 6.16 -3.49
C ASP A 75 -11.45 6.10 -1.99
N LYS A 76 -12.45 5.71 -1.18
CA LYS A 76 -12.30 5.53 0.27
C LYS A 76 -11.25 4.48 0.64
N ILE A 77 -11.20 3.36 -0.10
CA ILE A 77 -10.19 2.33 0.11
C ILE A 77 -8.80 2.87 -0.25
N LEU A 78 -8.66 3.55 -1.39
CA LEU A 78 -7.39 4.10 -1.83
C LEU A 78 -6.90 5.19 -0.88
N GLU A 79 -7.75 6.10 -0.42
CA GLU A 79 -7.41 7.10 0.61
C GLU A 79 -6.97 6.46 1.93
N TYR A 80 -7.61 5.36 2.31
CA TYR A 80 -7.26 4.63 3.52
C TYR A 80 -5.87 3.98 3.40
N MET A 81 -5.62 3.28 2.29
CA MET A 81 -4.32 2.68 2.00
C MET A 81 -3.22 3.76 1.92
N ASP A 82 -3.50 4.90 1.29
CA ASP A 82 -2.58 6.04 1.21
C ASP A 82 -2.12 6.50 2.59
N LYS A 83 -3.06 6.68 3.53
CA LYS A 83 -2.74 7.06 4.91
C LYS A 83 -1.88 6.02 5.64
N LEU A 84 -2.12 4.74 5.41
CA LEU A 84 -1.32 3.66 5.99
C LEU A 84 0.11 3.69 5.45
N TYR A 85 0.27 3.76 4.13
CA TYR A 85 1.58 3.75 3.49
C TYR A 85 2.39 5.03 3.72
N LEU A 86 1.74 6.21 3.73
CA LEU A 86 2.38 7.47 4.14
C LEU A 86 2.91 7.41 5.58
N LYS A 87 2.15 6.77 6.49
CA LYS A 87 2.57 6.62 7.88
C LYS A 87 3.78 5.68 8.01
N ASP A 88 3.78 4.58 7.27
CA ASP A 88 4.90 3.62 7.28
C ASP A 88 6.16 4.24 6.65
N ASP A 89 6.03 5.03 5.58
CA ASP A 89 7.15 5.78 4.99
C ASP A 89 7.75 6.79 5.96
N LEU A 90 6.91 7.54 6.71
CA LEU A 90 7.39 8.48 7.73
C LEU A 90 8.10 7.77 8.89
N LEU A 91 7.60 6.61 9.33
CA LEU A 91 8.24 5.81 10.36
C LEU A 91 9.59 5.27 9.88
N ASN A 92 9.65 4.73 8.66
CA ASN A 92 10.90 4.26 8.05
C ASN A 92 11.94 5.38 7.93
N ALA A 93 11.53 6.57 7.46
CA ALA A 93 12.43 7.72 7.37
C ALA A 93 12.96 8.17 8.74
N ASN A 94 12.11 8.15 9.77
CA ASN A 94 12.49 8.49 11.14
C ASN A 94 13.43 7.44 11.74
N GLU A 95 13.20 6.15 11.49
CA GLU A 95 14.12 5.08 11.91
C GLU A 95 15.48 5.19 11.23
N MET A 96 15.51 5.45 9.92
CA MET A 96 16.78 5.70 9.22
C MET A 96 17.51 6.93 9.77
N PHE A 97 16.79 8.00 10.10
CA PHE A 97 17.37 9.18 10.71
C PHE A 97 17.94 8.90 12.11
N ASN A 98 17.20 8.19 12.98
CA ASN A 98 17.70 7.80 14.30
C ASN A 98 18.89 6.86 14.19
N ASN A 99 18.83 5.88 13.28
CA ASN A 99 19.97 4.98 13.02
C ASN A 99 21.19 5.76 12.55
N PHE A 100 21.03 6.79 11.72
CA PHE A 100 22.11 7.68 11.30
C PHE A 100 22.69 8.48 12.48
N ASP A 101 21.84 9.08 13.32
CA ASP A 101 22.26 9.90 14.47
C ASP A 101 22.98 9.06 15.55
N ASP A 102 22.51 7.83 15.77
CA ASP A 102 23.08 6.87 16.73
C ASP A 102 24.29 6.10 16.17
N TYR A 103 24.62 6.25 14.87
CA TYR A 103 25.70 5.49 14.24
C TYR A 103 27.09 6.05 14.61
N VAL A 104 27.63 5.49 15.69
CA VAL A 104 28.99 5.77 16.15
C VAL A 104 29.95 4.68 15.67
N LYS A 105 31.10 5.10 15.15
CA LYS A 105 32.20 4.22 14.74
C LYS A 105 32.58 3.25 15.86
N LYS A 106 32.54 1.94 15.62
CA LYS A 106 32.95 0.97 16.65
C LYS A 106 34.47 1.02 16.85
N PRO A 107 34.98 0.64 18.03
CA PRO A 107 36.42 0.62 18.30
C PRO A 107 37.21 -0.29 17.35
N SER A 108 36.56 -1.32 16.80
CA SER A 108 37.12 -2.31 15.88
C SER A 108 37.18 -1.85 14.42
N ASP A 109 36.38 -0.85 14.03
CA ASP A 109 36.19 -0.53 12.62
C ASP A 109 37.31 0.38 12.13
N THR A 110 37.78 0.20 10.89
CA THR A 110 38.65 1.18 10.26
C THR A 110 37.85 2.38 9.77
N MET A 111 38.49 3.55 9.66
CA MET A 111 37.82 4.75 9.14
C MET A 111 37.26 4.53 7.71
N LYS A 112 37.87 3.64 6.93
CA LYS A 112 37.43 3.32 5.57
C LYS A 112 36.16 2.47 5.56
N GLU A 113 36.04 1.49 6.46
CA GLU A 113 34.83 0.68 6.61
C GLU A 113 33.64 1.51 7.10
N TYR A 114 33.89 2.42 8.05
CA TYR A 114 32.87 3.36 8.55
C TYR A 114 32.31 4.27 7.43
N VAL A 115 33.16 4.75 6.52
CA VAL A 115 32.72 5.64 5.43
C VAL A 115 32.03 4.87 4.30
N MET A 116 32.46 3.64 4.00
CA MET A 116 31.83 2.81 2.96
C MET A 116 30.43 2.30 3.34
N GLU A 117 30.05 2.31 4.62
CA GLU A 117 28.72 1.88 5.07
C GLU A 117 27.64 2.96 4.83
N PHE A 118 28.05 4.18 4.45
CA PHE A 118 27.17 5.33 4.16
C PHE A 118 27.05 5.69 2.67
N ASP A 119 27.82 5.06 1.78
CA ASP A 119 27.74 5.19 0.32
C ASP A 119 26.77 4.16 -0.28
#